data_AF-A0A085ZB71-F1
#
_entry.id   AF-A0A085ZB71-F1
#
_cell.length_a   1.000
_cell.length_b   1.000
_cell.length_c   1.000
_cell.angle_alpha   90.00
_cell.angle_beta   90.00
_cell.angle_gamma   90.00
#
_symmetry.space_group_name_H-M   'P 1'
#
loop_
_entity.id
_entity.type
_entity.pdbx_description
1 polymer ?
#
loop_
_entity_poly.entity_id
_entity_poly.type
_entity_poly.pdbx_seq_one_letter_code
_entity_poly.pdbx_strand_id
1 'polypeptide(L)'
;MYACSKTKQAGNEHGFSKEKINNKDIKEFIGKSITVTGKTVNMKLGAVLISENGESIWMDGLDSWPDGYYVKDDDLNTKTVKVTGTIIEESDLPVFIPNENDSIIQQGIPKPKGSDLQQASHRYLLKDYKYSIIK
;
A
#
# COMPACT_ATOMS: atom_id res chain seq x y z
N MET A 1 31.20 -46.29 -17.34
CA MET A 1 30.96 -44.83 -17.21
C MET A 1 29.53 -44.62 -16.77
N TYR A 2 29.33 -43.63 -15.91
CA TYR A 2 28.23 -43.48 -14.97
C TYR A 2 26.86 -43.16 -15.60
N ALA A 3 25.81 -43.57 -14.88
CA ALA A 3 24.40 -43.36 -15.15
C ALA A 3 24.00 -41.86 -15.23
N CYS A 4 23.10 -41.53 -16.16
CA CYS A 4 22.50 -40.20 -16.28
C CYS A 4 21.22 -40.14 -15.42
N SER A 5 21.30 -39.46 -14.27
CA SER A 5 20.17 -39.21 -13.37
C SER A 5 19.36 -37.98 -13.81
N LYS A 6 18.04 -38.13 -13.86
CA LYS A 6 17.02 -37.07 -13.99
C LYS A 6 17.14 -36.03 -12.87
N THR A 7 16.91 -34.74 -13.16
CA THR A 7 16.23 -33.86 -12.17
C THR A 7 15.45 -32.71 -12.82
N LYS A 8 14.12 -32.87 -12.75
CA LYS A 8 13.00 -31.91 -12.64
C LYS A 8 13.29 -30.39 -12.83
N GLN A 9 12.71 -29.81 -13.87
CA GLN A 9 12.16 -28.45 -13.82
C GLN A 9 10.90 -28.49 -12.94
N ALA A 10 10.95 -27.79 -11.81
CA ALA A 10 9.76 -27.42 -11.05
C ALA A 10 9.65 -25.89 -11.18
N GLY A 11 8.79 -25.44 -12.11
CA GLY A 11 8.25 -24.09 -12.05
C GLY A 11 7.41 -24.01 -10.79
N ASN A 12 7.83 -23.16 -9.85
CA ASN A 12 7.09 -22.90 -8.64
C ASN A 12 6.37 -21.56 -8.81
N GLU A 13 5.24 -21.60 -9.52
CA GLU A 13 4.20 -20.57 -9.44
C GLU A 13 3.55 -20.68 -8.05
N HIS A 14 4.25 -20.22 -7.01
CA HIS A 14 3.61 -19.97 -5.73
C HIS A 14 2.85 -18.65 -5.84
N GLY A 15 1.67 -18.72 -6.45
CA GLY A 15 0.59 -17.81 -6.14
C GLY A 15 0.28 -17.94 -4.64
N PHE A 16 0.81 -17.02 -3.85
CA PHE A 16 0.49 -16.89 -2.43
C PHE A 16 -0.99 -16.52 -2.31
N SER A 17 -1.84 -17.53 -2.14
CA SER A 17 -3.24 -17.36 -1.85
C SER A 17 -3.45 -17.25 -0.34
N LYS A 18 -4.05 -16.11 0.05
CA LYS A 18 -4.69 -15.79 1.34
C LYS A 18 -3.77 -15.75 2.57
N GLU A 19 -3.30 -14.55 2.92
CA GLU A 19 -3.09 -14.21 4.33
C GLU A 19 -3.60 -12.78 4.60
N LYS A 20 -4.35 -12.61 5.68
CA LYS A 20 -4.72 -11.31 6.23
C LYS A 20 -3.42 -10.63 6.68
N ILE A 21 -2.94 -9.68 5.89
CA ILE A 21 -1.69 -8.97 6.17
C ILE A 21 -1.90 -8.10 7.41
N ASN A 22 -1.14 -8.35 8.48
CA ASN A 22 -0.90 -7.39 9.56
C ASN A 22 0.37 -6.56 9.26
N ASN A 23 0.56 -5.46 9.99
CA ASN A 23 1.56 -4.42 9.64
C ASN A 23 2.99 -4.94 9.75
N LYS A 24 3.21 -5.93 10.64
CA LYS A 24 4.46 -6.68 10.71
C LYS A 24 4.72 -7.51 9.45
N ASP A 25 3.67 -7.95 8.76
CA ASP A 25 3.76 -8.84 7.61
C ASP A 25 4.01 -8.04 6.32
N ILE A 26 3.51 -6.81 6.17
CA ILE A 26 3.63 -6.07 4.90
C ILE A 26 5.09 -5.79 4.50
N LYS A 27 5.96 -5.50 5.48
CA LYS A 27 7.40 -5.32 5.28
C LYS A 27 8.07 -6.58 4.75
N GLU A 28 7.60 -7.76 5.16
CA GLU A 28 8.14 -9.05 4.71
C GLU A 28 7.75 -9.37 3.26
N PHE A 29 6.77 -8.64 2.72
CA PHE A 29 6.30 -8.77 1.34
C PHE A 29 6.86 -7.70 0.40
N ILE A 30 7.77 -6.83 0.85
CA ILE A 30 8.46 -5.88 -0.05
C ILE A 30 9.16 -6.66 -1.18
N GLY A 31 8.91 -6.24 -2.42
CA GLY A 31 9.38 -6.89 -3.64
C GLY A 31 8.58 -8.13 -4.07
N LYS A 32 7.55 -8.54 -3.32
CA LYS A 32 6.71 -9.70 -3.63
C LYS A 32 5.34 -9.27 -4.15
N SER A 33 4.80 -10.06 -5.07
CA SER A 33 3.41 -9.92 -5.50
C SER A 33 2.48 -10.51 -4.46
N ILE A 34 1.54 -9.71 -3.96
CA ILE A 34 0.54 -10.11 -2.98
C ILE A 34 -0.87 -9.76 -3.47
N THR A 35 -1.88 -10.27 -2.77
CA THR A 35 -3.28 -9.92 -3.02
C THR A 35 -3.91 -9.41 -1.74
N VAL A 36 -4.44 -8.19 -1.80
CA VAL A 36 -5.06 -7.50 -0.66
C VAL A 36 -6.49 -7.13 -1.01
N THR A 37 -7.38 -7.28 -0.03
CA THR A 37 -8.75 -6.77 -0.10
C THR A 37 -8.86 -5.53 0.79
N GLY A 38 -9.51 -4.48 0.30
CA GLY A 38 -9.72 -3.28 1.09
C GLY A 38 -10.72 -2.31 0.50
N LYS A 39 -11.08 -1.30 1.28
CA LYS A 39 -11.91 -0.17 0.87
C LYS A 39 -11.08 0.83 0.08
N THR A 40 -11.66 1.35 -0.99
CA THR A 40 -11.02 2.37 -1.83
C THR A 40 -11.30 3.77 -1.28
N VAL A 41 -10.24 4.55 -1.07
CA VAL A 41 -10.27 5.92 -0.53
C VAL A 41 -9.33 6.78 -1.36
N ASN A 42 -9.68 8.05 -1.57
CA ASN A 42 -8.75 9.02 -2.14
C ASN A 42 -8.25 9.96 -1.05
N MET A 43 -6.94 10.13 -0.98
CA MET A 43 -6.27 11.08 -0.10
C MET A 43 -5.56 12.14 -0.94
N LYS A 44 -5.05 13.18 -0.28
CA LYS A 44 -4.38 14.31 -0.95
C LYS A 44 -3.25 13.90 -1.90
N LEU A 45 -2.60 12.77 -1.66
CA LEU A 45 -1.41 12.32 -2.40
C LEU A 45 -1.69 11.14 -3.34
N GLY A 46 -2.95 10.79 -3.60
CA GLY A 46 -3.27 9.64 -4.44
C GLY A 46 -4.39 8.73 -3.94
N ALA A 47 -4.59 7.66 -4.70
CA ALA A 47 -5.51 6.57 -4.40
C ALA A 47 -4.94 5.63 -3.33
N VAL A 48 -5.75 5.33 -2.34
CA VAL A 48 -5.40 4.49 -1.19
C VAL A 48 -6.37 3.32 -1.09
N LEU A 49 -5.83 2.15 -0.77
CA LEU A 49 -6.58 0.99 -0.32
C LEU A 49 -6.44 0.88 1.20
N ILE A 50 -7.56 0.93 1.90
CA ILE A 50 -7.62 0.65 3.34
C ILE A 50 -7.98 -0.82 3.51
N SER A 51 -7.02 -1.64 3.90
CA SER A 51 -7.22 -3.08 4.12
C SER A 51 -8.20 -3.35 5.27
N GLU A 52 -8.65 -4.61 5.40
CA GLU A 52 -9.56 -5.02 6.47
C GLU A 52 -9.05 -4.74 7.89
N ASN A 53 -7.73 -4.70 8.08
CA ASN A 53 -7.10 -4.41 9.36
C ASN A 53 -6.74 -2.92 9.56
N GLY A 54 -7.16 -2.05 8.63
CA GLY A 54 -6.99 -0.60 8.72
C GLY A 54 -5.66 -0.07 8.18
N GLU A 55 -4.84 -0.90 7.52
CA GLU A 55 -3.61 -0.42 6.88
C GLU A 55 -3.89 0.34 5.61
N SER A 56 -3.13 1.41 5.41
CA SER A 56 -3.19 2.22 4.21
C SER A 56 -2.09 1.79 3.24
N ILE A 57 -2.49 1.33 2.07
CA ILE A 57 -1.59 0.95 0.97
C ILE A 57 -1.92 1.86 -0.22
N TRP A 58 -0.93 2.58 -0.71
CA TRP A 58 -1.10 3.50 -1.84
C TRP A 58 -1.03 2.74 -3.16
N MET A 59 -1.75 3.20 -4.18
CA MET A 59 -1.67 2.64 -5.51
C MET A 59 -0.61 3.41 -6.32
N ASP A 60 0.49 2.75 -6.68
CA ASP A 60 1.59 3.39 -7.42
C ASP A 60 1.08 3.96 -8.75
N GLY A 61 1.41 5.23 -9.02
CA GLY A 61 1.00 5.96 -10.22
C GLY A 61 -0.51 6.23 -10.38
N LEU A 62 -1.33 6.05 -9.34
CA LEU A 62 -2.77 6.34 -9.41
C LEU A 62 -3.16 7.50 -8.50
N ASP A 63 -3.44 8.65 -9.13
CA ASP A 63 -3.82 9.88 -8.44
C ASP A 63 -5.18 9.78 -7.73
N SER A 64 -6.10 8.98 -8.26
CA SER A 64 -7.45 8.84 -7.75
C SER A 64 -8.08 7.54 -8.23
N TRP A 65 -8.80 6.86 -7.34
CA TRP A 65 -9.74 5.82 -7.76
C TRP A 65 -10.78 6.41 -8.73
N PRO A 66 -11.28 5.64 -9.70
CA PRO A 66 -12.34 6.10 -10.59
C PRO A 66 -13.63 6.44 -9.83
N ASP A 67 -14.48 7.28 -10.42
CA ASP A 67 -15.78 7.61 -9.85
C ASP A 67 -16.62 6.35 -9.57
N GLY A 68 -17.29 6.34 -8.43
CA GLY A 68 -18.09 5.20 -7.97
C GLY A 68 -17.30 4.10 -7.26
N TYR A 69 -15.96 4.19 -7.20
CA TYR A 69 -15.14 3.37 -6.31
C TYR A 69 -15.04 3.98 -4.92
N TYR A 70 -14.79 5.29 -4.84
CA TYR A 70 -14.68 6.04 -3.59
C TYR A 70 -15.86 7.02 -3.46
N VAL A 71 -16.16 7.46 -2.23
CA VAL A 71 -17.13 8.52 -1.96
C VAL A 71 -16.40 9.70 -1.30
N LYS A 72 -16.76 10.93 -1.69
CA LYS A 72 -16.06 12.16 -1.27
C LYS A 72 -16.45 12.66 0.13
N ASP A 73 -17.42 12.05 0.78
CA ASP A 73 -17.94 12.43 2.10
C ASP A 73 -18.23 11.16 2.93
N ASP A 74 -18.45 11.32 4.25
CA ASP A 74 -18.60 10.33 5.36
C ASP A 74 -19.54 9.10 5.13
N ASP A 75 -19.98 8.86 3.90
CA ASP A 75 -20.71 7.67 3.50
C ASP A 75 -19.83 6.41 3.52
N LEU A 76 -20.33 5.42 4.26
CA LEU A 76 -19.78 4.06 4.35
C LEU A 76 -19.82 3.26 3.03
N ASN A 77 -20.19 3.89 1.91
CA ASN A 77 -20.48 3.27 0.61
C ASN A 77 -19.27 3.17 -0.33
N THR A 78 -18.04 3.23 0.18
CA THR A 78 -16.83 2.95 -0.61
C THR A 78 -16.84 1.50 -1.11
N LYS A 79 -16.41 1.27 -2.35
CA LYS A 79 -16.26 -0.09 -2.87
C LYS A 79 -15.12 -0.81 -2.19
N THR A 80 -15.38 -2.06 -1.83
CA THR A 80 -14.36 -3.02 -1.48
C THR A 80 -13.83 -3.64 -2.77
N VAL A 81 -12.51 -3.60 -2.94
CA VAL A 81 -11.83 -4.18 -4.09
C VAL A 81 -10.79 -5.20 -3.64
N LYS A 82 -10.54 -6.16 -4.50
CA LYS A 82 -9.40 -7.08 -4.42
C LYS A 82 -8.34 -6.58 -5.38
N VAL A 83 -7.15 -6.25 -4.86
CA VAL A 83 -5.99 -5.77 -5.62
C VAL A 83 -4.88 -6.79 -5.54
N THR A 84 -4.27 -7.13 -6.67
CA THR A 84 -3.08 -7.97 -6.74
C THR A 84 -1.96 -7.17 -7.39
N GLY A 85 -0.80 -7.06 -6.74
CA GLY A 85 0.35 -6.32 -7.24
C GLY A 85 1.59 -6.51 -6.36
N THR A 86 2.69 -5.85 -6.73
CA THR A 86 3.97 -5.94 -6.02
C THR A 86 4.07 -4.87 -4.95
N ILE A 87 4.39 -5.24 -3.70
CA ILE A 87 4.60 -4.26 -2.63
C ILE A 87 5.97 -3.60 -2.77
N ILE A 88 5.98 -2.28 -2.67
CA ILE A 88 7.18 -1.45 -2.57
C ILE A 88 7.06 -0.50 -1.37
N GLU A 89 8.19 0.03 -0.92
CA GLU A 89 8.26 1.05 0.12
C GLU A 89 8.97 2.29 -0.46
N GLU A 90 8.39 3.46 -0.22
CA GLU A 90 8.99 4.75 -0.58
C GLU A 90 9.06 5.65 0.66
N SER A 91 10.05 6.55 0.69
CA SER A 91 10.31 7.51 1.77
C SER A 91 10.13 8.95 1.29
N ASP A 92 9.01 9.24 0.63
CA ASP A 92 8.80 10.46 -0.14
C ASP A 92 7.72 11.38 0.45
N LEU A 93 7.10 11.02 1.57
CA LEU A 93 6.08 11.87 2.18
C LEU A 93 6.71 13.15 2.75
N PRO A 94 6.17 14.35 2.43
CA PRO A 94 6.69 15.62 2.90
C PRO A 94 6.23 15.87 4.35
N VAL A 95 6.86 15.22 5.33
CA VAL A 95 6.53 15.33 6.75
C VAL A 95 7.35 16.41 7.46
N PHE A 96 6.77 17.08 8.46
CA PHE A 96 7.47 18.11 9.23
C PHE A 96 6.98 18.18 10.69
N ILE A 97 7.79 18.72 11.61
CA ILE A 97 7.35 19.06 12.98
C ILE A 97 6.98 20.54 13.00
N PRO A 98 5.71 20.91 13.28
CA PRO A 98 5.31 22.30 13.39
C PRO A 98 6.12 23.04 14.46
N ASN A 99 6.62 24.23 14.12
CA ASN A 99 7.24 25.13 15.09
C ASN A 99 6.24 26.22 15.46
N GLU A 100 5.77 26.22 16.70
CA GLU A 100 4.76 27.18 17.19
C GLU A 100 5.23 28.64 17.19
N ASN A 101 6.56 28.86 17.18
CA ASN A 101 7.16 30.20 17.19
C ASN A 101 7.53 30.71 15.79
N ASP A 102 7.26 29.93 14.74
CA ASP A 102 7.64 30.29 13.38
C ASP A 102 6.45 30.92 12.65
N SER A 103 6.66 32.10 12.07
CA SER A 103 5.63 32.77 11.25
C SER A 103 5.57 32.19 9.83
N ILE A 104 6.46 31.26 9.48
CA ILE A 104 6.49 30.60 8.18
C ILE A 104 5.45 29.48 8.15
N ILE A 105 4.52 29.58 7.20
CA ILE A 105 3.57 28.50 6.89
C ILE A 105 4.35 27.32 6.29
N GLN A 106 4.46 26.24 7.05
CA GLN A 106 5.14 25.02 6.59
C GLN A 106 4.21 24.19 5.71
N GLN A 107 4.72 23.69 4.59
CA GLN A 107 3.98 22.83 3.66
C GLN A 107 4.30 21.36 3.94
N GLY A 108 3.28 20.50 3.92
CA GLY A 108 3.44 19.06 4.09
C GLY A 108 2.44 18.44 5.06
N ILE A 109 2.81 17.30 5.64
CA ILE A 109 2.03 16.57 6.66
C ILE A 109 2.65 16.85 8.04
N PRO A 110 1.95 17.56 8.93
CA PRO A 110 2.48 17.86 10.26
C PRO A 110 2.57 16.57 11.09
N LYS A 111 3.63 16.48 11.90
CA LYS A 111 3.88 15.40 12.86
C LYS A 111 4.12 15.98 14.25
N PRO A 112 3.70 15.28 15.32
CA PRO A 112 3.95 15.71 16.69
C PRO A 112 5.44 15.92 16.99
N LYS A 113 5.76 16.81 17.92
CA LYS A 113 7.12 17.00 18.41
C LYS A 113 7.70 15.69 18.95
N GLY A 114 8.94 15.39 18.57
CA GLY A 114 9.61 14.13 18.93
C GLY A 114 9.28 12.94 18.03
N SER A 115 8.50 13.15 16.96
CA SER A 115 8.30 12.12 15.94
C SER A 115 9.59 11.85 15.17
N ASP A 116 9.85 10.58 14.87
CA ASP A 116 10.87 10.20 13.89
C ASP A 116 10.36 10.55 12.48
N LEU A 117 10.89 11.65 11.93
CA LEU A 117 10.52 12.11 10.58
C LEU A 117 11.00 11.16 9.48
N GLN A 118 12.11 10.45 9.70
CA GLN A 118 12.58 9.47 8.74
C GLN A 118 11.55 8.35 8.65
N GLN A 119 11.16 7.75 9.78
CA GLN A 119 10.13 6.73 9.79
C GLN A 119 8.78 7.25 9.25
N ALA A 120 8.41 8.47 9.60
CA ALA A 120 7.13 9.06 9.21
C ALA A 120 7.04 9.39 7.72
N SER A 121 8.16 9.50 7.00
CA SER A 121 8.16 9.76 5.57
C SER A 121 7.84 8.52 4.73
N HIS A 122 7.87 7.32 5.33
CA HIS A 122 7.64 6.07 4.62
C HIS A 122 6.15 5.81 4.32
N ARG A 123 5.90 5.20 3.16
CA ARG A 123 4.61 4.60 2.80
C ARG A 123 4.80 3.31 2.00
N TYR A 124 3.82 2.42 2.10
CA TYR A 124 3.74 1.23 1.25
C TYR A 124 2.89 1.52 0.03
N LEU A 125 3.36 1.05 -1.13
CA LEU A 125 2.62 1.13 -2.39
C LEU A 125 2.48 -0.26 -3.02
N LEU A 126 1.40 -0.43 -3.79
CA LEU A 126 1.26 -1.53 -4.75
C LEU A 126 1.62 -1.02 -6.14
N LYS A 127 2.57 -1.70 -6.79
CA LYS A 127 3.00 -1.47 -8.16
C LYS A 127 2.57 -2.61 -9.08
N ASP A 128 2.46 -2.32 -10.38
CA ASP A 128 2.12 -3.29 -11.44
C ASP A 128 0.83 -4.08 -11.13
N TYR A 129 -0.15 -3.40 -10.54
CA TYR A 129 -1.31 -4.06 -9.94
C TYR A 129 -2.49 -4.18 -10.90
N LYS A 130 -3.38 -5.10 -10.55
CA LYS A 130 -4.71 -5.26 -11.13
C LYS A 130 -5.73 -5.32 -10.01
N TYR A 131 -6.92 -4.77 -10.23
CA TYR A 131 -7.98 -4.79 -9.23
C TYR A 131 -9.33 -5.22 -9.79
N SER A 132 -10.19 -5.70 -8.90
CA SER A 132 -11.56 -6.12 -9.18
C SER A 132 -12.47 -5.76 -8.01
N ILE A 133 -13.70 -5.37 -8.32
CA ILE A 133 -14.72 -5.12 -7.29
C ILE A 133 -15.17 -6.46 -6.71
N ILE A 134 -15.27 -6.53 -5.39
CA ILE A 134 -15.88 -7.66 -4.69
C ILE A 134 -17.36 -7.35 -4.54
N LYS A 135 -18.22 -8.24 -5.05
CA LYS A 135 -19.68 -8.15 -4.90
C LYS A 135 -20.13 -8.76 -3.58
#